data_AF-A0A1C5SRW0-F1
#
_entry.id   AF-A0A1C5SRW0-F1
#
_cell.length_a   1.000
_cell.length_b   1.000
_cell.length_c   1.000
_cell.angle_alpha   90.00
_cell.angle_beta   90.00
_cell.angle_gamma   90.00
#
_symmetry.space_group_name_H-M   'P 1'
#
loop_
_entity.id
_entity.type
_entity.pdbx_description
1 polymer ?
#
loop_
_entity_poly.entity_id
_entity_poly.type
_entity_poly.pdbx_seq_one_letter_code
_entity_poly.pdbx_strand_id
1 'polypeptide(L)'
;MLNADFGESTYRKKFQCFEKMFNANQKTFADTENTLNEIQDQIRELKKERYKLQTEKLENNRWLRENARDELITEKIVNAISDIDPIIVPDYLSGVNNSKSAILAFTDCHFGIEFCIKDLFGNVINEYSPEIFERRMWSMLEKVVDIIAKEDLAEINVWELGDSISGLLRLNSQLMHLRYGVIDSAIKYAEFLANWLNDLSQYVKVNFQMVKDSNHSQLRLLGQPKNSFPDENMAKVIIAFIRERLKYNRNVNIIENETGFCFSDVEGYNVLGCHGEVKDLQNCTSSFSRAYNTNIDYVLAGHVHHQTSKENAKHSEVLTIRSMVGTDDYAMSLGKTSDTGASLFIFDDEFGKIANYDLKVK
;
A
#
# COMPACT_ATOMS: atom_id res chain seq x y z
N MET A 1 -24.44 28.45 -56.71
CA MET A 1 -24.05 27.04 -56.76
C MET A 1 -24.53 26.39 -55.46
N LEU A 2 -25.43 25.42 -55.54
CA LEU A 2 -26.01 24.75 -54.38
C LEU A 2 -24.97 23.81 -53.76
N ASN A 3 -24.68 24.00 -52.47
CA ASN A 3 -23.90 23.08 -51.63
C ASN A 3 -24.59 21.71 -51.62
N ALA A 4 -24.18 20.82 -52.51
CA ALA A 4 -24.55 19.42 -52.44
C ALA A 4 -23.62 18.72 -51.44
N ASP A 5 -24.13 18.41 -50.26
CA ASP A 5 -23.42 17.59 -49.27
C ASP A 5 -23.42 16.12 -49.74
N PHE A 6 -22.26 15.64 -50.17
CA PHE A 6 -22.04 14.27 -50.62
C PHE A 6 -21.55 13.34 -49.49
N GLY A 7 -21.82 13.68 -48.23
CA GLY A 7 -21.51 12.81 -47.10
C GLY A 7 -22.32 11.50 -47.09
N GLU A 8 -21.83 10.51 -46.34
CA GLU A 8 -22.43 9.18 -46.15
C GLU A 8 -23.93 9.26 -45.77
N SER A 9 -24.30 10.27 -44.98
CA SER A 9 -25.68 10.52 -44.55
C SER A 9 -26.63 10.85 -45.71
N THR A 10 -26.18 11.61 -46.71
CA THR A 10 -26.98 11.96 -47.89
C THR A 10 -27.28 10.73 -48.74
N TYR A 11 -26.28 9.89 -48.98
CA TYR A 11 -26.46 8.64 -49.74
C TYR A 11 -27.32 7.62 -49.00
N ARG A 12 -27.17 7.50 -47.67
CA ARG A 12 -28.01 6.65 -46.82
C ARG A 12 -29.50 7.02 -46.91
N LYS A 13 -29.81 8.32 -46.84
CA LYS A 13 -31.21 8.82 -46.94
C LYS A 13 -31.80 8.59 -48.33
N LYS A 14 -31.03 8.84 -49.39
CA LYS A 14 -31.47 8.57 -50.78
C LYS A 14 -31.73 7.08 -51.01
N PHE A 15 -30.86 6.20 -50.50
CA PHE A 15 -31.06 4.75 -50.57
C PHE A 15 -32.31 4.30 -49.81
N GLN A 16 -32.56 4.83 -48.60
CA GLN A 16 -33.79 4.53 -47.86
C GLN A 16 -35.06 4.99 -48.59
N CYS A 17 -35.04 6.14 -49.26
CA CYS A 17 -36.15 6.60 -50.10
C CYS A 17 -36.38 5.65 -51.29
N PHE A 18 -35.31 5.23 -51.96
CA PHE A 18 -35.39 4.26 -53.06
C PHE A 18 -35.95 2.92 -52.59
N GLU A 19 -35.45 2.39 -51.47
CA GLU A 19 -35.89 1.12 -50.90
C GLU A 19 -37.39 1.15 -50.53
N LYS A 20 -37.87 2.26 -49.97
CA LYS A 20 -39.30 2.48 -49.70
C LYS A 20 -40.14 2.48 -50.98
N MET A 21 -39.69 3.17 -52.03
CA MET A 21 -40.40 3.21 -53.31
C MET A 21 -40.37 1.85 -54.03
N PHE A 22 -39.25 1.13 -53.95
CA PHE A 22 -39.09 -0.20 -54.53
C PHE A 22 -40.00 -1.24 -53.86
N ASN A 23 -40.02 -1.28 -52.52
CA ASN A 23 -40.91 -2.16 -51.76
C ASN A 23 -42.40 -1.85 -52.01
N ALA A 24 -42.76 -0.57 -52.17
CA ALA A 24 -44.15 -0.17 -52.44
C ALA A 24 -44.65 -0.60 -53.83
N ASN A 25 -43.75 -0.72 -54.82
CA ASN A 25 -44.09 -1.05 -56.21
C ASN A 25 -43.65 -2.47 -56.62
N GLN A 26 -43.25 -3.31 -55.67
CA GLN A 26 -42.67 -4.62 -55.93
C GLN A 26 -43.60 -5.58 -56.70
N LYS A 27 -44.92 -5.39 -56.55
CA LYS A 27 -45.97 -6.15 -57.27
C LYS A 27 -46.10 -5.79 -58.75
N THR A 28 -45.51 -4.70 -59.20
CA THR A 28 -45.65 -4.17 -60.57
C THR A 28 -44.51 -4.61 -61.49
N PHE A 29 -43.45 -5.22 -60.94
CA PHE A 29 -42.20 -5.50 -61.68
C PHE A 29 -41.78 -6.98 -61.71
N ALA A 30 -42.56 -7.91 -61.13
CA ALA A 30 -42.15 -9.31 -60.99
C ALA A 30 -43.23 -10.27 -61.49
N ASP A 31 -43.01 -10.86 -62.67
CA ASP A 31 -43.92 -11.79 -63.35
C ASP A 31 -43.80 -13.26 -62.88
N THR A 32 -43.25 -13.54 -61.69
CA THR A 32 -43.32 -14.91 -61.13
C THR A 32 -43.11 -14.91 -59.62
N GLU A 33 -44.15 -15.30 -58.88
CA GLU A 33 -44.20 -15.37 -57.41
C GLU A 33 -43.01 -16.18 -56.80
N ASN A 34 -42.50 -17.19 -57.51
CA ASN A 34 -41.33 -17.97 -57.11
C ASN A 34 -40.03 -17.14 -57.06
N THR A 35 -39.78 -16.27 -58.04
CA THR A 35 -38.54 -15.46 -58.06
C THR A 35 -38.51 -14.42 -56.94
N LEU A 36 -39.68 -13.89 -56.55
CA LEU A 36 -39.78 -12.98 -55.40
C LEU A 36 -39.48 -13.70 -54.08
N ASN A 37 -39.98 -14.92 -53.90
CA ASN A 37 -39.71 -15.72 -52.71
C ASN A 37 -38.22 -16.09 -52.60
N GLU A 38 -37.59 -16.50 -53.70
CA GLU A 38 -36.14 -16.80 -53.72
C GLU A 38 -35.29 -15.57 -53.38
N ILE A 39 -35.64 -14.38 -53.90
CA ILE A 39 -34.96 -13.13 -53.56
C ILE A 39 -35.17 -12.77 -52.09
N GLN A 40 -36.37 -12.95 -51.54
CA GLN A 40 -36.64 -12.70 -50.12
C GLN A 40 -35.86 -13.65 -49.21
N ASP A 41 -35.74 -14.92 -49.57
CA ASP A 41 -34.94 -15.91 -48.85
C ASP A 41 -33.44 -15.56 -48.90
N GLN A 42 -32.93 -15.16 -50.06
CA GLN A 42 -31.55 -14.68 -50.20
C GLN A 42 -31.30 -13.40 -49.36
N ILE A 43 -32.25 -12.45 -49.34
CA ILE A 43 -32.16 -11.26 -48.47
C ILE A 43 -32.15 -11.66 -47.00
N ARG A 44 -32.93 -12.68 -46.61
CA ARG A 44 -32.98 -13.19 -45.24
C ARG A 44 -31.67 -13.86 -44.84
N GLU A 45 -31.09 -14.69 -45.70
CA GLU A 45 -29.80 -15.33 -45.47
C GLU A 45 -28.66 -14.29 -45.42
N LEU A 46 -28.64 -13.32 -46.33
CA LEU A 46 -27.68 -12.21 -46.28
C LEU A 46 -27.81 -11.40 -45.00
N LYS A 47 -29.04 -11.15 -44.51
CA LYS A 47 -29.24 -10.50 -43.20
C LYS A 47 -28.70 -11.35 -42.05
N LYS A 48 -28.95 -12.67 -42.05
CA LYS A 48 -28.40 -13.59 -41.03
C LYS A 48 -26.87 -13.57 -41.03
N GLU A 49 -26.23 -13.68 -42.18
CA GLU A 49 -24.76 -13.63 -42.29
C GLU A 49 -24.19 -12.28 -41.85
N ARG A 50 -24.86 -11.16 -42.16
CA ARG A 50 -24.47 -9.85 -41.63
C ARG A 50 -24.56 -9.78 -40.11
N TYR A 51 -25.59 -10.35 -39.51
CA TYR A 51 -25.71 -10.42 -38.05
C TYR A 51 -24.64 -11.31 -37.42
N LYS A 52 -24.34 -12.48 -38.00
CA LYS A 52 -23.23 -13.36 -37.55
C LYS A 52 -21.90 -12.61 -37.56
N LEU A 53 -21.57 -11.98 -38.69
CA LEU A 53 -20.34 -11.19 -38.84
C LEU A 53 -20.29 -10.00 -37.85
N GLN A 54 -21.43 -9.33 -37.62
CA GLN A 54 -21.51 -8.23 -36.66
C GLN A 54 -21.23 -8.69 -35.24
N THR A 55 -21.80 -9.84 -34.83
CA THR A 55 -21.57 -10.44 -33.51
C THR A 55 -20.11 -10.84 -33.32
N GLU A 56 -19.50 -11.50 -34.32
CA GLU A 56 -18.07 -11.84 -34.28
C GLU A 56 -17.17 -10.60 -34.17
N LYS A 57 -17.49 -9.53 -34.91
CA LYS A 57 -16.75 -8.26 -34.83
C LYS A 57 -16.88 -7.60 -33.46
N LEU A 58 -18.06 -7.67 -32.83
CA LEU A 58 -18.28 -7.10 -31.49
C LEU A 58 -17.42 -7.82 -30.45
N GLU A 59 -17.44 -9.15 -30.47
CA GLU A 59 -16.58 -9.97 -29.61
C GLU A 59 -15.10 -9.70 -29.91
N ASN A 60 -14.65 -9.78 -31.17
CA ASN A 60 -13.26 -9.53 -31.52
C ASN A 60 -12.77 -8.14 -31.06
N ASN A 61 -13.60 -7.10 -31.20
CA ASN A 61 -13.27 -5.77 -30.69
C ASN A 61 -13.22 -5.71 -29.16
N ARG A 62 -13.97 -6.55 -28.44
CA ARG A 62 -13.85 -6.71 -26.99
C ARG A 62 -12.53 -7.35 -26.63
N TRP A 63 -12.17 -8.47 -27.24
CA TRP A 63 -10.87 -9.15 -27.05
C TRP A 63 -9.69 -8.21 -27.34
N LEU A 64 -9.75 -7.44 -28.42
CA LEU A 64 -8.73 -6.44 -28.75
C LEU A 64 -8.58 -5.36 -27.68
N ARG A 65 -9.69 -4.89 -27.08
CA ARG A 65 -9.64 -3.92 -25.97
C ARG A 65 -9.07 -4.52 -24.68
N GLU A 66 -9.38 -5.78 -24.41
CA GLU A 66 -8.85 -6.50 -23.25
C GLU A 66 -7.34 -6.70 -23.41
N ASN A 67 -6.88 -7.24 -24.54
CA ASN A 67 -5.45 -7.41 -24.84
C ASN A 67 -4.67 -6.08 -24.82
N ALA A 68 -5.19 -5.03 -25.45
CA ALA A 68 -4.53 -3.71 -25.46
C ALA A 68 -4.42 -3.10 -24.05
N ARG A 69 -5.35 -3.42 -23.14
CA ARG A 69 -5.24 -3.00 -21.73
C ARG A 69 -4.15 -3.78 -21.00
N ASP A 70 -4.08 -5.08 -21.22
CA ASP A 70 -3.07 -5.94 -20.59
C ASP A 70 -1.66 -5.57 -21.07
N GLU A 71 -1.50 -5.27 -22.37
CA GLU A 71 -0.26 -4.74 -22.94
C GLU A 71 0.10 -3.38 -22.32
N LEU A 72 -0.85 -2.44 -22.23
CA LEU A 72 -0.61 -1.12 -21.61
C LEU A 72 -0.22 -1.24 -20.13
N ILE A 73 -0.85 -2.16 -19.39
CA ILE A 73 -0.49 -2.44 -17.99
C ILE A 73 0.94 -2.99 -17.92
N THR A 74 1.28 -3.94 -18.79
CA THR A 74 2.61 -4.55 -18.84
C THR A 74 3.67 -3.51 -19.18
N GLU A 75 3.46 -2.69 -20.20
CA GLU A 75 4.37 -1.59 -20.57
C GLU A 75 4.55 -0.59 -19.42
N LYS A 76 3.47 -0.24 -18.72
CA LYS A 76 3.56 0.64 -17.54
C LYS A 76 4.35 0.01 -16.41
N ILE A 77 4.20 -1.29 -16.17
CA ILE A 77 4.99 -2.01 -15.16
C ILE A 77 6.47 -2.04 -15.57
N VAL A 78 6.79 -2.35 -16.83
CA VAL A 78 8.17 -2.41 -17.33
C VAL A 78 8.83 -1.03 -17.28
N ASN A 79 8.13 0.03 -17.69
CA ASN A 79 8.64 1.40 -17.60
C ASN A 79 8.84 1.80 -16.14
N ALA A 80 7.88 1.53 -15.27
CA ALA A 80 8.00 1.81 -13.84
C ALA A 80 9.16 1.07 -13.18
N ILE A 81 9.49 -0.16 -13.63
CA ILE A 81 10.68 -0.89 -13.15
C ILE A 81 11.97 -0.27 -13.71
N SER A 82 11.95 0.15 -14.97
CA SER A 82 13.13 0.70 -15.66
C SER A 82 13.52 2.09 -15.16
N ASP A 83 12.54 2.87 -14.69
CA ASP A 83 12.73 4.22 -14.15
C ASP A 83 13.28 4.21 -12.70
N ILE A 84 13.41 3.03 -12.07
CA ILE A 84 13.94 2.93 -10.71
C ILE A 84 15.47 3.01 -10.75
N ASP A 85 16.01 4.06 -10.15
CA ASP A 85 17.46 4.23 -10.02
C ASP A 85 18.10 3.07 -9.24
N PRO A 86 19.29 2.59 -9.64
CA PRO A 86 20.01 1.58 -8.86
C PRO A 86 20.35 2.09 -7.46
N ILE A 87 20.07 1.30 -6.42
CA ILE A 87 20.56 1.59 -5.06
C ILE A 87 22.06 1.39 -5.01
N ILE A 88 22.78 2.42 -4.55
CA ILE A 88 24.20 2.31 -4.26
C ILE A 88 24.35 1.57 -2.94
N VAL A 89 24.82 0.33 -3.03
CA VAL A 89 25.00 -0.55 -1.87
C VAL A 89 26.25 -0.13 -1.09
N PRO A 90 26.15 0.13 0.22
CA PRO A 90 27.30 0.44 1.08
C PRO A 90 28.27 -0.72 1.22
N ASP A 91 29.50 -0.41 1.66
CA ASP A 91 30.50 -1.41 2.00
C ASP A 91 30.03 -2.27 3.19
N TYR A 92 30.42 -3.54 3.18
CA TYR A 92 30.04 -4.49 4.22
C TYR A 92 30.70 -4.14 5.56
N LEU A 93 29.90 -4.06 6.62
CA LEU A 93 30.37 -3.82 7.98
C LEU A 93 30.91 -5.13 8.60
N SER A 94 32.23 -5.21 8.78
CA SER A 94 32.87 -6.30 9.50
C SER A 94 32.52 -6.24 11.00
N GLY A 95 31.99 -7.32 11.56
CA GLY A 95 31.38 -7.31 12.89
C GLY A 95 32.36 -7.16 14.05
N VAL A 96 31.98 -6.32 15.02
CA VAL A 96 32.39 -6.44 16.41
C VAL A 96 31.17 -6.98 17.16
N ASN A 97 31.31 -8.07 17.92
CA ASN A 97 30.25 -8.53 18.80
C ASN A 97 30.13 -7.51 19.94
N ASN A 98 29.04 -6.76 19.96
CA ASN A 98 28.66 -5.98 21.14
C ASN A 98 27.48 -6.66 21.84
N SER A 99 27.38 -6.52 23.16
CA SER A 99 26.38 -7.20 24.00
C SER A 99 25.07 -6.41 24.15
N LYS A 100 24.89 -5.35 23.36
CA LYS A 100 23.70 -4.50 23.41
C LYS A 100 22.93 -4.65 22.12
N SER A 101 21.64 -4.91 22.26
CA SER A 101 20.70 -4.94 21.16
C SER A 101 19.69 -3.81 21.26
N ALA A 102 19.27 -3.29 20.11
CA ALA A 102 18.30 -2.20 20.03
C ALA A 102 17.13 -2.55 19.11
N ILE A 103 15.96 -2.01 19.44
CA ILE A 103 14.77 -2.02 18.59
C ILE A 103 14.34 -0.58 18.32
N LEU A 104 14.42 -0.16 17.06
CA LEU A 104 13.76 1.04 16.55
C LEU A 104 12.37 0.65 16.05
N ALA A 105 11.32 1.18 16.67
CA ALA A 105 9.94 0.95 16.27
C ALA A 105 9.28 2.24 15.78
N PHE A 106 8.64 2.17 14.61
CA PHE A 106 7.78 3.23 14.07
C PHE A 106 6.53 2.61 13.44
N THR A 107 5.47 3.39 13.29
CA THR A 107 4.14 2.90 12.91
C THR A 107 3.29 4.01 12.32
N ASP A 108 2.17 3.63 11.72
CA ASP A 108 1.11 4.56 11.33
C ASP A 108 1.69 5.69 10.48
N CYS A 109 2.35 5.28 9.39
CA CYS A 109 2.89 6.20 8.41
C CYS A 109 1.76 6.76 7.54
N HIS A 110 0.70 6.00 7.25
CA HIS A 110 -0.42 6.47 6.42
C HIS A 110 0.05 7.16 5.12
N PHE A 111 1.11 6.65 4.49
CA PHE A 111 1.71 7.30 3.33
C PHE A 111 0.70 7.45 2.18
N GLY A 112 0.81 8.56 1.46
CA GLY A 112 -0.04 8.87 0.30
C GLY A 112 -1.24 9.77 0.59
N ILE A 113 -1.35 10.35 1.79
CA ILE A 113 -2.36 11.37 2.12
C ILE A 113 -1.75 12.75 2.37
N GLU A 114 -2.58 13.78 2.27
CA GLU A 114 -2.22 15.16 2.55
C GLU A 114 -3.28 15.88 3.39
N PHE A 115 -2.86 16.54 4.47
CA PHE A 115 -3.72 17.36 5.32
C PHE A 115 -2.95 18.43 6.09
N CYS A 116 -3.69 19.40 6.64
CA CYS A 116 -3.15 20.45 7.49
C CYS A 116 -4.16 20.77 8.61
N ILE A 117 -3.75 20.61 9.85
CA ILE A 117 -4.52 20.91 11.06
C ILE A 117 -4.10 22.27 11.61
N LYS A 118 -5.08 23.13 11.90
CA LYS A 118 -4.86 24.47 12.43
C LYS A 118 -5.30 24.60 13.88
N ASP A 119 -4.64 25.48 14.62
CA ASP A 119 -5.04 25.89 15.96
C ASP A 119 -6.14 26.97 15.94
N LEU A 120 -6.55 27.41 17.14
CA LEU A 120 -7.56 28.46 17.34
C LEU A 120 -7.14 29.83 16.77
N PHE A 121 -5.86 30.03 16.48
CA PHE A 121 -5.28 31.27 15.96
C PHE A 121 -4.87 31.15 14.48
N GLY A 122 -5.11 30.00 13.85
CA GLY A 122 -4.78 29.73 12.46
C GLY A 122 -3.34 29.24 12.21
N ASN A 123 -2.55 28.97 13.24
CA ASN A 123 -1.22 28.35 13.12
C ASN A 123 -1.33 26.85 12.83
N VAL A 124 -0.33 26.28 12.17
CA VAL A 124 -0.30 24.84 11.88
C VAL A 124 0.09 24.05 13.13
N ILE A 125 -0.80 23.16 13.58
CA ILE A 125 -0.53 22.18 14.65
C ILE A 125 0.23 20.99 14.08
N ASN A 126 -0.29 20.45 12.97
CA ASN A 126 0.29 19.32 12.25
C ASN A 126 -0.02 19.50 10.76
N GLU A 127 0.97 19.22 9.93
CA GLU A 127 0.81 19.08 8.49
C GLU A 127 1.38 17.72 8.09
N TYR A 128 0.78 17.12 7.07
CA TYR A 128 1.22 15.84 6.55
C TYR A 128 1.10 15.80 5.05
N SER A 129 2.12 15.26 4.41
CA SER A 129 2.19 14.93 2.99
C SER A 129 3.28 13.86 2.83
N PRO A 130 3.37 13.19 1.67
CA PRO A 130 4.51 12.33 1.34
C PRO A 130 5.87 12.99 1.59
N GLU A 131 6.07 14.25 1.20
CA GLU A 131 7.35 14.95 1.38
C GLU A 131 7.63 15.27 2.85
N ILE A 132 6.60 15.59 3.63
CA ILE A 132 6.73 15.81 5.08
C ILE A 132 7.12 14.50 5.76
N PHE A 133 6.51 13.38 5.38
CA PHE A 133 6.89 12.05 5.86
C PHE A 133 8.37 11.75 5.58
N GLU A 134 8.81 11.94 4.34
CA GLU A 134 10.21 11.70 3.94
C GLU A 134 11.17 12.55 4.78
N ARG A 135 10.87 13.85 4.94
CA ARG A 135 11.66 14.76 5.80
C ARG A 135 11.70 14.30 7.27
N ARG A 136 10.57 13.84 7.81
CA ARG A 136 10.48 13.29 9.17
C ARG A 136 11.35 12.06 9.33
N MET A 137 11.30 11.14 8.36
CA MET A 137 12.10 9.91 8.35
C MET A 137 13.60 10.22 8.25
N TRP A 138 14.01 11.17 7.42
CA TRP A 138 15.42 11.60 7.37
C TRP A 138 15.88 12.24 8.68
N SER A 139 15.07 13.12 9.27
CA SER A 139 15.38 13.67 10.60
C SER A 139 15.43 12.59 11.69
N MET A 140 14.63 11.53 11.57
CA MET A 140 14.70 10.37 12.45
C MET A 140 16.00 9.59 12.25
N LEU A 141 16.43 9.38 10.99
CA LEU A 141 17.69 8.71 10.66
C LEU A 141 18.87 9.38 11.37
N GLU A 142 18.99 10.71 11.25
CA GLU A 142 20.07 11.48 11.88
C GLU A 142 20.14 11.23 13.39
N LYS A 143 18.99 11.26 14.07
CA LYS A 143 18.90 10.99 15.51
C LYS A 143 19.25 9.54 15.86
N VAL A 144 18.85 8.60 15.02
CA VAL A 144 19.18 7.18 15.21
C VAL A 144 20.67 6.95 15.05
N VAL A 145 21.31 7.57 14.05
CA VAL A 145 22.77 7.50 13.86
C VAL A 145 23.52 8.06 15.07
N ASP A 146 23.06 9.18 15.63
CA ASP A 146 23.65 9.73 16.87
C ASP A 146 23.53 8.75 18.05
N ILE A 147 22.38 8.06 18.18
CA ILE A 147 22.16 7.05 19.23
C ILE A 147 23.01 5.80 19.00
N ILE A 148 23.13 5.33 17.75
CA ILE A 148 23.98 4.20 17.37
C ILE A 148 25.42 4.49 17.79
N ALA A 149 25.95 5.67 17.47
CA ALA A 149 27.29 6.06 17.85
C ALA A 149 27.45 6.22 19.36
N LYS A 150 26.45 6.76 20.05
CA LYS A 150 26.45 6.95 21.51
C LYS A 150 26.43 5.63 22.29
N GLU A 151 25.61 4.68 21.85
CA GLU A 151 25.41 3.39 22.52
C GLU A 151 26.34 2.29 21.99
N ASP A 152 27.12 2.59 20.94
CA ASP A 152 28.06 1.69 20.26
C ASP A 152 27.38 0.46 19.65
N LEU A 153 26.24 0.66 18.98
CA LEU A 153 25.42 -0.45 18.47
C LEU A 153 26.05 -1.08 17.23
N ALA A 154 26.30 -2.38 17.27
CA ALA A 154 26.77 -3.16 16.12
C ALA A 154 25.62 -3.58 15.19
N GLU A 155 24.44 -3.80 15.76
CA GLU A 155 23.22 -4.15 15.04
C GLU A 155 21.99 -3.46 15.63
N ILE A 156 20.96 -3.28 14.80
CA ILE A 156 19.68 -2.70 15.18
C ILE A 156 18.53 -3.46 14.52
N ASN A 157 17.49 -3.75 15.30
CA ASN A 157 16.23 -4.24 14.79
C ASN A 157 15.34 -3.05 14.43
N VAL A 158 14.94 -2.93 13.17
CA VAL A 158 14.06 -1.86 12.69
C VAL A 158 12.70 -2.45 12.39
N TRP A 159 11.70 -2.05 13.17
CA TRP A 159 10.34 -2.59 13.11
C TRP A 159 9.36 -1.52 12.66
N GLU A 160 8.67 -1.82 11.56
CA GLU A 160 7.47 -1.09 11.15
C GLU A 160 6.25 -1.85 11.68
N LEU A 161 5.44 -1.21 12.53
CA LEU A 161 4.32 -1.84 13.24
C LEU A 161 2.97 -1.71 12.51
N GLY A 162 2.98 -1.55 11.20
CA GLY A 162 1.81 -1.51 10.34
C GLY A 162 1.24 -0.12 10.08
N ASP A 163 0.22 -0.10 9.21
CA ASP A 163 -0.41 1.09 8.65
C ASP A 163 0.58 1.98 7.88
N SER A 164 1.40 1.33 7.06
CA SER A 164 2.40 1.94 6.19
C SER A 164 1.77 2.94 5.20
N ILE A 165 0.63 2.58 4.62
CA ILE A 165 -0.16 3.40 3.68
C ILE A 165 -1.54 3.66 4.25
N SER A 166 -2.23 4.71 3.80
CA SER A 166 -3.58 5.02 4.33
C SER A 166 -4.71 4.15 3.76
N GLY A 167 -4.48 3.51 2.60
CA GLY A 167 -5.47 2.63 1.96
C GLY A 167 -6.78 3.32 1.58
N LEU A 168 -7.86 2.53 1.48
CA LEU A 168 -9.22 2.97 1.15
C LEU A 168 -10.24 2.43 2.18
N LEU A 169 -10.14 2.90 3.42
CA LEU A 169 -11.04 2.43 4.49
C LEU A 169 -12.40 3.13 4.48
N ARG A 170 -12.43 4.42 4.15
CA ARG A 170 -13.65 5.25 4.20
C ARG A 170 -13.76 6.10 2.94
N LEU A 171 -14.66 5.69 2.05
CA LEU A 171 -14.92 6.35 0.76
C LEU A 171 -15.20 7.86 0.89
N ASN A 172 -15.82 8.31 1.97
CA ASN A 172 -16.31 9.69 2.07
C ASN A 172 -15.29 10.68 2.65
N SER A 173 -14.31 10.23 3.44
CA SER A 173 -13.37 11.11 4.13
C SER A 173 -11.93 10.97 3.62
N GLN A 174 -11.47 9.75 3.29
CA GLN A 174 -10.08 9.53 2.89
C GLN A 174 -9.81 9.89 1.43
N LEU A 175 -10.80 9.70 0.53
CA LEU A 175 -10.66 10.05 -0.89
C LEU A 175 -10.32 11.52 -1.13
N MET A 176 -10.73 12.42 -0.24
CA MET A 176 -10.45 13.85 -0.34
C MET A 176 -9.01 14.21 0.03
N HIS A 177 -8.33 13.36 0.81
CA HIS A 177 -6.96 13.57 1.26
C HIS A 177 -5.94 12.73 0.51
N LEU A 178 -6.37 11.78 -0.33
CA LEU A 178 -5.46 10.93 -1.10
C LEU A 178 -4.74 11.73 -2.17
N ARG A 179 -3.41 11.73 -2.09
CA ARG A 179 -2.53 12.28 -3.11
C ARG A 179 -2.13 11.25 -4.15
N TYR A 180 -2.01 10.00 -3.72
CA TYR A 180 -1.68 8.86 -4.57
C TYR A 180 -2.73 7.76 -4.44
N GLY A 181 -2.90 6.96 -5.49
CA GLY A 181 -3.68 5.72 -5.40
C GLY A 181 -3.00 4.71 -4.48
N VAL A 182 -3.75 3.74 -3.95
CA VAL A 182 -3.23 2.76 -2.97
C VAL A 182 -1.98 2.02 -3.49
N ILE A 183 -1.98 1.63 -4.76
CA ILE A 183 -0.86 0.94 -5.40
C ILE A 183 0.36 1.87 -5.49
N ASP A 184 0.16 3.10 -5.97
CA ASP A 184 1.24 4.09 -6.09
C ASP A 184 1.83 4.44 -4.72
N SER A 185 0.97 4.59 -3.69
CA SER A 185 1.39 4.79 -2.30
C SER A 185 2.26 3.64 -1.81
N ALA A 186 1.88 2.39 -2.09
CA ALA A 186 2.65 1.22 -1.67
C ALA A 186 4.03 1.17 -2.35
N ILE A 187 4.09 1.39 -3.66
CA ILE A 187 5.36 1.37 -4.41
C ILE A 187 6.28 2.50 -3.95
N LYS A 188 5.76 3.73 -3.86
CA LYS A 188 6.54 4.90 -3.43
C LYS A 188 7.03 4.76 -2.00
N TYR A 189 6.18 4.29 -1.09
CA TYR A 189 6.57 4.03 0.29
C TYR A 189 7.66 2.95 0.37
N ALA A 190 7.50 1.85 -0.37
CA ALA A 190 8.48 0.77 -0.38
C ALA A 190 9.84 1.21 -0.95
N GLU A 191 9.84 1.99 -2.04
CA GLU A 191 11.08 2.55 -2.61
C GLU A 191 11.74 3.53 -1.64
N PHE A 192 10.98 4.43 -1.03
CA PHE A 192 11.52 5.34 -0.02
C PHE A 192 12.14 4.57 1.15
N LEU A 193 11.41 3.61 1.72
CA LEU A 193 11.87 2.87 2.89
C LEU A 193 13.09 2.00 2.55
N ALA A 194 13.18 1.44 1.34
CA ALA A 194 14.35 0.73 0.88
C ALA A 194 15.60 1.64 0.87
N ASN A 195 15.48 2.86 0.31
CA ASN A 195 16.57 3.83 0.32
C ASN A 195 16.94 4.27 1.74
N TRP A 196 15.95 4.51 2.60
CA TRP A 196 16.16 4.86 4.00
C TRP A 196 16.92 3.77 4.78
N LEU A 197 16.52 2.50 4.60
CA LEU A 197 17.19 1.35 5.22
C LEU A 197 18.62 1.18 4.67
N ASN A 198 18.81 1.40 3.37
CA ASN A 198 20.13 1.37 2.75
C ASN A 198 21.05 2.44 3.36
N ASP A 199 20.55 3.65 3.60
CA ASP A 199 21.33 4.72 4.22
C ASP A 199 21.64 4.46 5.68
N LEU A 200 20.69 3.90 6.45
CA LEU A 200 20.95 3.46 7.82
C LEU A 200 22.05 2.38 7.87
N SER A 201 22.04 1.48 6.88
CA SER A 201 22.98 0.34 6.83
C SER A 201 24.44 0.72 6.56
N GLN A 202 24.71 2.00 6.28
CA GLN A 202 26.07 2.56 6.23
C GLN A 202 26.71 2.62 7.63
N TYR A 203 25.89 2.69 8.68
CA TYR A 203 26.34 2.95 10.05
C TYR A 203 26.23 1.71 10.95
N VAL A 204 25.31 0.80 10.66
CA VAL A 204 24.97 -0.34 11.53
C VAL A 204 24.40 -1.51 10.71
N LYS A 205 24.49 -2.74 11.22
CA LYS A 205 23.74 -3.85 10.63
C LYS A 205 22.26 -3.74 10.97
N VAL A 206 21.40 -3.92 9.98
CA VAL A 206 19.96 -3.69 10.10
C VAL A 206 19.20 -5.00 9.95
N ASN A 207 18.43 -5.37 10.96
CA ASN A 207 17.43 -6.44 10.90
C ASN A 207 16.04 -5.81 10.75
N PHE A 208 15.51 -5.77 9.55
CA PHE A 208 14.22 -5.14 9.26
C PHE A 208 13.07 -6.15 9.34
N GLN A 209 11.99 -5.77 10.03
CA GLN A 209 10.72 -6.49 10.09
C GLN A 209 9.55 -5.53 9.91
N MET A 210 8.44 -6.06 9.41
CA MET A 210 7.22 -5.29 9.15
C MET A 210 5.99 -6.09 9.54
N VAL A 211 5.09 -5.46 10.30
CA VAL A 211 3.78 -6.05 10.62
C VAL A 211 2.90 -6.00 9.38
N LYS A 212 2.47 -7.17 8.91
CA LYS A 212 1.57 -7.29 7.76
C LYS A 212 0.10 -7.15 8.18
N ASP A 213 -0.22 -7.55 9.40
CA ASP A 213 -1.57 -7.52 9.94
C ASP A 213 -1.96 -6.10 10.42
N SER A 214 -2.23 -5.24 9.44
CA SER A 214 -2.67 -3.85 9.64
C SER A 214 -3.90 -3.57 8.79
N ASN A 215 -4.82 -2.75 9.31
CA ASN A 215 -6.12 -2.58 8.67
C ASN A 215 -6.09 -1.58 7.50
N HIS A 216 -5.17 -0.61 7.49
CA HIS A 216 -5.06 0.38 6.40
C HIS A 216 -4.38 -0.22 5.16
N SER A 217 -3.59 -1.28 5.32
CA SER A 217 -2.93 -1.96 4.20
C SER A 217 -3.82 -3.00 3.51
N GLN A 218 -4.93 -3.42 4.15
CA GLN A 218 -5.91 -4.36 3.59
C GLN A 218 -6.83 -3.71 2.55
N LEU A 219 -7.02 -4.39 1.42
CA LEU A 219 -7.94 -4.01 0.36
C LEU A 219 -9.37 -4.46 0.69
N ARG A 220 -10.28 -3.49 0.82
CA ARG A 220 -11.71 -3.75 1.05
C ARG A 220 -12.45 -3.91 -0.27
N LEU A 221 -12.22 -5.02 -0.95
CA LEU A 221 -12.85 -5.32 -2.23
C LEU A 221 -14.37 -5.42 -2.08
N LEU A 222 -15.11 -4.92 -3.09
CA LEU A 222 -16.57 -5.00 -3.16
C LEU A 222 -17.31 -4.39 -1.95
N GLY A 223 -16.70 -3.44 -1.24
CA GLY A 223 -17.31 -2.78 -0.08
C GLY A 223 -17.44 -3.67 1.16
N GLN A 224 -16.71 -4.79 1.21
CA GLN A 224 -16.75 -5.70 2.36
C GLN A 224 -16.11 -5.06 3.62
N PRO A 225 -16.53 -5.48 4.82
CA PRO A 225 -15.97 -4.98 6.08
C PRO A 225 -14.49 -5.38 6.25
N LYS A 226 -13.83 -4.82 7.27
CA LYS A 226 -12.43 -5.16 7.58
C LYS A 226 -12.26 -6.66 7.81
N ASN A 227 -11.06 -7.18 7.51
CA ASN A 227 -10.70 -8.59 7.67
C ASN A 227 -11.54 -9.57 6.82
N SER A 228 -12.30 -9.09 5.83
CA SER A 228 -13.01 -9.99 4.89
C SER A 228 -12.07 -10.64 3.90
N PHE A 229 -10.99 -9.95 3.53
CA PHE A 229 -9.93 -10.43 2.64
C PHE A 229 -8.57 -10.11 3.26
N PRO A 230 -8.21 -10.77 4.38
CA PRO A 230 -6.97 -10.45 5.11
C PRO A 230 -5.72 -10.66 4.25
N ASP A 231 -5.81 -11.53 3.25
CA ASP A 231 -4.72 -11.82 2.32
C ASP A 231 -4.55 -10.80 1.19
N GLU A 232 -5.58 -10.04 0.88
CA GLU A 232 -5.54 -8.97 -0.12
C GLU A 232 -4.97 -7.70 0.53
N ASN A 233 -3.65 -7.71 0.74
CA ASN A 233 -2.98 -6.74 1.59
C ASN A 233 -1.70 -6.22 0.94
N MET A 234 -1.62 -4.90 0.80
CA MET A 234 -0.50 -4.21 0.15
C MET A 234 0.79 -4.28 0.96
N ALA A 235 0.73 -4.60 2.25
CA ALA A 235 1.92 -4.90 3.05
C ALA A 235 2.77 -6.03 2.43
N LYS A 236 2.12 -7.02 1.78
CA LYS A 236 2.83 -8.10 1.07
C LYS A 236 3.62 -7.59 -0.12
N VAL A 237 3.07 -6.60 -0.84
CA VAL A 237 3.75 -5.95 -1.97
C VAL A 237 4.91 -5.09 -1.47
N ILE A 238 4.69 -4.30 -0.42
CA ILE A 238 5.70 -3.42 0.17
C ILE A 238 6.93 -4.21 0.62
N ILE A 239 6.75 -5.26 1.43
CA ILE A 239 7.88 -6.04 1.94
C ILE A 239 8.61 -6.79 0.82
N ALA A 240 7.88 -7.32 -0.16
CA ALA A 240 8.47 -8.02 -1.30
C ALA A 240 9.33 -7.07 -2.15
N PHE A 241 8.85 -5.84 -2.36
CA PHE A 241 9.57 -4.80 -3.07
C PHE A 241 10.86 -4.41 -2.33
N ILE A 242 10.78 -4.12 -1.02
CA ILE A 242 11.95 -3.76 -0.20
C ILE A 242 13.00 -4.89 -0.25
N ARG A 243 12.56 -6.14 -0.10
CA ARG A 243 13.44 -7.32 -0.16
C ARG A 243 14.19 -7.40 -1.48
N GLU A 244 13.48 -7.22 -2.60
CA GLU A 244 14.08 -7.28 -3.92
C GLU A 244 15.05 -6.12 -4.16
N ARG A 245 14.73 -4.91 -3.68
CA ARG A 245 15.58 -3.72 -3.78
C ARG A 245 16.86 -3.83 -2.97
N LEU A 246 16.81 -4.47 -1.81
CA LEU A 246 17.95 -4.59 -0.88
C LEU A 246 18.67 -5.93 -0.94
N LYS A 247 18.32 -6.84 -1.87
CA LYS A 247 18.88 -8.20 -1.94
C LYS A 247 20.41 -8.30 -2.05
N TYR A 248 21.07 -7.25 -2.50
CA TYR A 248 22.53 -7.19 -2.63
C TYR A 248 23.21 -6.46 -1.47
N ASN A 249 22.45 -5.78 -0.61
CA ASN A 249 22.98 -5.12 0.57
C ASN A 249 23.15 -6.13 1.71
N ARG A 250 24.40 -6.46 2.02
CA ARG A 250 24.75 -7.46 3.05
C ARG A 250 24.63 -6.93 4.48
N ASN A 251 24.45 -5.62 4.66
CA ASN A 251 24.23 -5.00 5.96
C ASN A 251 22.75 -4.96 6.34
N VAL A 252 21.83 -5.28 5.41
CA VAL A 252 20.38 -5.32 5.67
C VAL A 252 19.87 -6.75 5.54
N ASN A 253 19.21 -7.22 6.59
CA ASN A 253 18.54 -8.50 6.64
C ASN A 253 17.03 -8.28 6.78
N ILE A 254 16.24 -8.80 5.84
CA ILE A 254 14.78 -8.73 5.87
C ILE A 254 14.25 -10.00 6.52
N ILE A 255 13.59 -9.87 7.67
CA ILE A 255 13.04 -10.98 8.43
C ILE A 255 11.51 -10.95 8.31
N GLU A 256 10.90 -12.09 8.02
CA GLU A 256 9.45 -12.23 7.91
C GLU A 256 8.98 -13.36 8.83
N ASN A 257 7.93 -13.09 9.60
CA ASN A 257 7.24 -14.10 10.40
C ASN A 257 5.95 -14.54 9.68
N GLU A 258 5.65 -15.84 9.71
CA GLU A 258 4.44 -16.39 9.10
C GLU A 258 3.14 -15.87 9.73
N THR A 259 3.18 -15.47 11.01
CA THR A 259 2.04 -14.84 11.69
C THR A 259 1.72 -13.44 11.17
N GLY A 260 2.66 -12.81 10.44
CA GLY A 260 2.54 -11.42 10.03
C GLY A 260 2.92 -10.40 11.12
N PHE A 261 3.41 -10.85 12.28
CA PHE A 261 3.97 -10.00 13.34
C PHE A 261 5.49 -9.82 13.22
N CYS A 262 6.04 -8.84 13.91
CA CYS A 262 7.48 -8.78 14.15
C CYS A 262 7.80 -9.63 15.38
N PHE A 263 8.89 -10.38 15.36
CA PHE A 263 9.32 -11.18 16.51
C PHE A 263 10.83 -11.37 16.52
N SER A 264 11.45 -11.12 17.67
CA SER A 264 12.87 -11.40 17.89
C SER A 264 13.15 -11.74 19.34
N ASP A 265 14.13 -12.61 19.55
CA ASP A 265 14.86 -12.69 20.80
C ASP A 265 15.88 -11.54 20.83
N VAL A 266 15.86 -10.76 21.90
CA VAL A 266 16.72 -9.60 22.08
C VAL A 266 17.33 -9.69 23.47
N GLU A 267 18.60 -10.07 23.52
CA GLU A 267 19.33 -10.35 24.77
C GLU A 267 18.60 -11.35 25.69
N GLY A 268 18.00 -12.41 25.11
CA GLY A 268 17.26 -13.43 25.87
C GLY A 268 15.82 -13.07 26.25
N TYR A 269 15.33 -11.91 25.82
CA TYR A 269 13.93 -11.49 25.98
C TYR A 269 13.17 -11.65 24.67
N ASN A 270 12.01 -12.29 24.74
CA ASN A 270 11.16 -12.49 23.57
C ASN A 270 10.27 -11.25 23.38
N VAL A 271 10.53 -10.54 22.29
CA VAL A 271 9.84 -9.31 21.94
C VAL A 271 8.91 -9.55 20.74
N LEU A 272 7.66 -9.11 20.85
CA LEU A 272 6.65 -9.23 19.80
C LEU A 272 6.16 -7.84 19.35
N GLY A 273 6.23 -7.56 18.05
CA GLY A 273 5.65 -6.37 17.43
C GLY A 273 4.33 -6.68 16.74
N CYS A 274 3.27 -5.94 17.06
CA CYS A 274 1.97 -6.05 16.40
C CYS A 274 1.38 -4.66 16.10
N HIS A 275 0.35 -4.58 15.26
CA HIS A 275 -0.27 -3.28 15.00
C HIS A 275 -1.10 -2.80 16.20
N GLY A 276 -1.74 -3.70 16.94
CA GLY A 276 -2.50 -3.37 18.15
C GLY A 276 -4.02 -3.58 18.03
N GLU A 277 -4.51 -4.30 17.02
CA GLU A 277 -5.92 -4.71 16.89
C GLU A 277 -6.31 -5.83 17.87
N VAL A 278 -6.04 -5.64 19.16
CA VAL A 278 -6.35 -6.60 20.23
C VAL A 278 -7.34 -6.00 21.23
N LYS A 279 -8.17 -6.85 21.84
CA LYS A 279 -9.23 -6.41 22.77
C LYS A 279 -8.68 -5.73 24.03
N ASP A 280 -7.62 -6.30 24.60
CA ASP A 280 -6.94 -5.78 25.79
C ASP A 280 -5.45 -5.70 25.50
N LEU A 281 -5.06 -4.60 24.86
CA LEU A 281 -3.68 -4.35 24.49
C LEU A 281 -2.77 -4.33 25.71
N GLN A 282 -3.26 -3.77 26.82
CA GLN A 282 -2.50 -3.56 28.04
C GLN A 282 -2.16 -4.86 28.80
N ASN A 283 -2.76 -6.00 28.45
CA ASN A 283 -2.47 -7.31 29.05
C ASN A 283 -2.21 -8.40 27.99
N CYS A 284 -1.90 -8.01 26.75
CA CYS A 284 -1.84 -8.94 25.61
C CYS A 284 -0.65 -9.91 25.65
N THR A 285 0.44 -9.61 26.37
CA THR A 285 1.62 -10.49 26.49
C THR A 285 1.22 -11.89 26.95
N SER A 286 0.37 -11.99 27.97
CA SER A 286 -0.14 -13.26 28.50
C SER A 286 -0.97 -14.06 27.49
N SER A 287 -1.74 -13.36 26.65
CA SER A 287 -2.61 -13.99 25.65
C SER A 287 -1.79 -14.51 24.47
N PHE A 288 -0.85 -13.71 23.98
CA PHE A 288 0.10 -14.14 22.96
C PHE A 288 0.96 -15.29 23.45
N SER A 289 1.42 -15.23 24.71
CA SER A 289 2.26 -16.30 25.26
C SER A 289 1.56 -17.65 25.27
N ARG A 290 0.27 -17.66 25.66
CA ARG A 290 -0.56 -18.87 25.64
C ARG A 290 -0.90 -19.33 24.24
N ALA A 291 -1.17 -18.41 23.32
CA ALA A 291 -1.53 -18.74 21.94
C ALA A 291 -0.38 -19.40 21.18
N TYR A 292 0.84 -18.90 21.36
CA TYR A 292 2.03 -19.37 20.65
C TYR A 292 2.90 -20.35 21.45
N ASN A 293 2.48 -20.70 22.67
CA ASN A 293 3.26 -21.54 23.58
C ASN A 293 4.73 -21.07 23.70
N THR A 294 4.92 -19.76 23.76
CA THR A 294 6.22 -19.08 23.78
C THR A 294 6.10 -17.96 24.81
N ASN A 295 7.03 -17.82 25.75
CA ASN A 295 6.96 -16.73 26.71
C ASN A 295 7.20 -15.40 25.98
N ILE A 296 6.25 -14.46 26.01
CA ILE A 296 6.38 -13.12 25.42
C ILE A 296 6.58 -12.12 26.54
N ASP A 297 7.77 -11.53 26.59
CA ASP A 297 8.17 -10.60 27.63
C ASP A 297 7.71 -9.17 27.26
N TYR A 298 7.98 -8.74 26.04
CA TYR A 298 7.65 -7.39 25.58
C TYR A 298 6.71 -7.41 24.39
N VAL A 299 5.72 -6.50 24.38
CA VAL A 299 4.91 -6.22 23.20
C VAL A 299 5.08 -4.77 22.78
N LEU A 300 5.43 -4.54 21.52
CA LEU A 300 5.41 -3.21 20.89
C LEU A 300 4.20 -3.11 19.96
N ALA A 301 3.39 -2.07 20.15
CA ALA A 301 2.16 -1.87 19.38
C ALA A 301 2.00 -0.47 18.81
N GLY A 302 1.42 -0.38 17.63
CA GLY A 302 0.99 0.87 17.00
C GLY A 302 -0.48 1.20 17.28
N HIS A 303 -1.18 1.69 16.26
CA HIS A 303 -2.63 1.93 16.18
C HIS A 303 -3.20 3.03 17.07
N VAL A 304 -2.71 3.17 18.30
CA VAL A 304 -3.23 4.13 19.29
C VAL A 304 -2.70 5.54 19.05
N HIS A 305 -1.63 5.69 18.26
CA HIS A 305 -0.95 6.95 17.92
C HIS A 305 -0.39 7.71 19.13
N HIS A 306 -0.29 7.04 20.28
CA HIS A 306 0.19 7.61 21.53
C HIS A 306 1.20 6.67 22.16
N GLN A 307 2.21 7.26 22.78
CA GLN A 307 3.15 6.48 23.57
C GLN A 307 2.61 6.24 24.97
N THR A 308 2.49 4.98 25.33
CA THR A 308 2.23 4.49 26.68
C THR A 308 3.13 3.31 26.97
N SER A 309 3.47 3.12 28.23
CA SER A 309 4.12 1.91 28.70
C SER A 309 3.39 1.39 29.92
N LYS A 310 3.22 0.08 29.98
CA LYS A 310 2.59 -0.59 31.10
C LYS A 310 3.31 -1.89 31.39
N GLU A 311 3.99 -1.91 32.53
CA GLU A 311 4.49 -3.14 33.13
C GLU A 311 3.30 -3.99 33.56
N ASN A 312 3.27 -5.24 33.10
CA ASN A 312 2.16 -6.15 33.37
C ASN A 312 2.60 -7.47 34.04
N ALA A 313 3.92 -7.73 34.09
CA ALA A 313 4.54 -8.76 34.91
C ALA A 313 6.05 -8.46 35.09
N LYS A 314 6.76 -9.31 35.83
CA LYS A 314 8.20 -9.19 36.04
C LYS A 314 8.94 -9.31 34.69
N HIS A 315 9.77 -8.32 34.35
CA HIS A 315 10.44 -8.18 33.05
C HIS A 315 9.48 -8.25 31.86
N SER A 316 8.24 -7.78 32.03
CA SER A 316 7.23 -7.84 30.99
C SER A 316 6.44 -6.54 30.90
N GLU A 317 6.37 -5.99 29.70
CA GLU A 317 5.84 -4.66 29.45
C GLU A 317 5.17 -4.55 28.07
N VAL A 318 4.04 -3.86 28.03
CA VAL A 318 3.40 -3.45 26.77
C VAL A 318 3.76 -2.00 26.50
N LEU A 319 4.34 -1.75 25.33
CA LEU A 319 4.77 -0.46 24.82
C LEU A 319 3.89 -0.11 23.61
N THR A 320 3.36 1.10 23.59
CA THR A 320 2.70 1.66 22.41
C THR A 320 3.52 2.80 21.84
N ILE A 321 3.54 2.92 20.51
CA ILE A 321 4.39 3.87 19.78
C ILE A 321 3.55 5.01 19.21
N ARG A 322 4.16 6.19 19.11
CA ARG A 322 3.59 7.36 18.42
C ARG A 322 3.42 7.07 16.94
N SER A 323 2.50 7.78 16.29
CA SER A 323 2.35 7.68 14.84
C SER A 323 3.29 8.62 14.10
N MET A 324 3.71 8.22 12.89
CA MET A 324 4.47 9.08 11.98
C MET A 324 3.58 10.09 11.23
N VAL A 325 2.28 9.80 11.10
CA VAL A 325 1.28 10.75 10.58
C VAL A 325 0.99 11.89 11.56
N GLY A 326 1.07 11.63 12.87
CA GLY A 326 0.72 12.58 13.91
C GLY A 326 -0.79 12.73 14.09
N THR A 327 -1.20 13.91 14.57
CA THR A 327 -2.62 14.21 14.83
C THR A 327 -3.33 14.60 13.52
N ASP A 328 -4.33 13.82 13.12
CA ASP A 328 -5.19 14.06 11.95
C ASP A 328 -6.60 14.57 12.36
N ASP A 329 -7.46 14.85 11.38
CA ASP A 329 -8.83 15.33 11.62
C ASP A 329 -9.67 14.36 12.48
N TYR A 330 -9.45 13.05 12.31
CA TYR A 330 -10.18 12.04 13.09
C TYR A 330 -9.72 12.03 14.54
N ALA A 331 -8.42 12.08 14.79
CA ALA A 331 -7.82 12.19 16.12
C ALA A 331 -8.29 13.47 16.83
N MET A 332 -8.35 14.59 16.11
CA MET A 332 -8.93 15.86 16.59
C MET A 332 -10.40 15.70 17.00
N SER A 333 -11.22 14.99 16.21
CA SER A 333 -12.63 14.74 16.54
C SER A 333 -12.82 13.93 17.82
N LEU A 334 -11.82 13.13 18.20
CA LEU A 334 -11.79 12.32 19.42
C LEU A 334 -11.13 13.05 20.61
N GLY A 335 -10.55 14.24 20.40
CA GLY A 335 -9.75 14.94 21.40
C GLY A 335 -8.47 14.18 21.80
N LYS A 336 -7.95 13.32 20.91
CA LYS A 336 -6.75 12.52 21.15
C LYS A 336 -5.62 13.07 20.28
N THR A 337 -4.62 13.68 20.90
CA THR A 337 -3.52 14.34 20.18
C THR A 337 -2.19 13.92 20.78
N SER A 338 -1.23 13.58 19.91
CA SER A 338 0.15 13.26 20.32
C SER A 338 1.15 13.92 19.38
N ASP A 339 2.35 14.14 19.91
CA ASP A 339 3.53 14.40 19.10
C ASP A 339 3.78 13.24 18.13
N THR A 340 4.26 13.58 16.93
CA THR A 340 4.71 12.64 15.91
C THR A 340 6.10 12.09 16.24
N GLY A 341 6.32 10.79 16.03
CA GLY A 341 7.65 10.22 16.20
C GLY A 341 7.70 8.70 16.22
N ALA A 342 8.89 8.22 16.54
CA ALA A 342 9.22 6.81 16.74
C ALA A 342 9.82 6.61 18.14
N SER A 343 10.09 5.36 18.49
CA SER A 343 10.78 5.02 19.75
C SER A 343 11.91 4.04 19.49
N LEU A 344 13.04 4.25 20.16
CA LEU A 344 14.17 3.33 20.15
C LEU A 344 14.43 2.79 21.55
N PHE A 345 14.43 1.47 21.68
CA PHE A 345 14.60 0.76 22.94
C PHE A 345 15.93 0.05 22.96
N ILE A 346 16.66 0.15 24.08
CA ILE A 346 17.91 -0.59 24.31
C ILE A 346 17.63 -1.69 25.32
N PHE A 347 18.10 -2.89 25.00
CA PHE A 347 17.98 -4.08 25.82
C PHE A 347 19.36 -4.55 26.30
N ASP A 348 19.33 -5.17 27.46
CA ASP A 348 20.45 -5.76 28.17
C ASP A 348 20.01 -7.14 28.69
N ASP A 349 20.95 -8.07 28.79
CA ASP A 349 20.67 -9.47 29.13
C ASP A 349 20.27 -9.68 30.60
N GLU A 350 20.67 -8.80 31.52
CA GLU A 350 20.37 -8.90 32.94
C GLU A 350 19.06 -8.18 33.31
N PHE A 351 18.84 -7.00 32.74
CA PHE A 351 17.74 -6.11 33.17
C PHE A 351 16.60 -5.98 32.16
N GLY A 352 16.74 -6.52 30.95
CA GLY A 352 15.79 -6.34 29.86
C GLY A 352 15.87 -4.93 29.30
N LYS A 353 14.72 -4.26 29.13
CA LYS A 353 14.67 -2.90 28.59
C LYS A 353 15.28 -1.88 29.57
N ILE A 354 16.47 -1.37 29.26
CA ILE A 354 17.23 -0.44 30.12
C ILE A 354 17.12 1.04 29.71
N ALA A 355 16.81 1.32 28.44
CA ALA A 355 16.65 2.69 27.95
C ALA A 355 15.55 2.81 26.89
N ASN A 356 14.97 4.00 26.82
CA ASN A 356 14.02 4.40 25.79
C ASN A 356 14.35 5.81 25.29
N TYR A 357 14.44 5.95 23.98
CA TYR A 357 14.66 7.21 23.28
C TYR A 357 13.40 7.60 22.50
N ASP A 358 12.78 8.71 22.90
CA ASP A 358 11.60 9.26 22.24
C ASP A 358 12.02 10.13 21.04
N LEU A 359 11.89 9.59 19.82
CA LEU A 359 12.33 10.21 18.58
C LEU A 359 11.22 11.09 17.99
N LYS A 360 10.99 12.27 18.58
CA LYS A 360 10.00 13.23 18.05
C LYS A 360 10.47 13.85 16.74
N VAL A 361 9.58 13.99 15.77
CA VAL A 361 9.86 14.56 14.44
C VAL A 361 8.80 15.61 14.08
N LYS A 362 9.10 16.51 13.12
CA LYS A 362 8.19 17.58 12.70
C LYS A 362 7.97 17.61 11.19
#